data_AF-A0A1G9JA30-F1
#
_entry.id   AF-A0A1G9JA30-F1
#
_cell.length_a   1.000
_cell.length_b   1.000
_cell.length_c   1.000
_cell.angle_alpha   90.00
_cell.angle_beta   90.00
_cell.angle_gamma   90.00
#
_symmetry.space_group_name_H-M   'P 1'
#
loop_
_entity.id
_entity.type
_entity.pdbx_description
1 polymer ?
#
loop_
_entity_poly.entity_id
_entity_poly.type
_entity_poly.pdbx_seq_one_letter_code
_entity_poly.pdbx_strand_id
1 'polypeptide(L)'
;MQEQTAVDVEKVSYSHKFIQDMVINPSFYTDSSLLKDVNEMSKPSVVITDPMIMGMVLKFFYCYVHKGCFDEVVPLEKVSELCEMFSRHRSLNEPDDDIELMNYLRQWSFSLRMLADIPKTSHIIRSIITQKISPNLMDSDEYVGLDIGTGTGILLLAQHIHARRLGFEKIHLYGIEYDKMVGLQSYKIFKELGIAEIILGDARESRNYEPLMDKQVTFVSNETVAAMHQPLRRDHFVAICRTLFRTVGNNIKDAGFFPEGLIAFCKEMNVSVLLAKNTAFLGPKEYHDMHLLPQGIIIEGNIVPLHQLGDELLPYMSEWARERLSRRW
;
A
#
# COMPACT_ATOMS: atom_id res chain seq x y z
N MET A 1 37.79 34.39 -41.92
CA MET A 1 38.83 33.34 -42.01
C MET A 1 39.50 33.28 -40.64
N GLN A 2 39.06 32.38 -39.74
CA GLN A 2 39.44 30.95 -39.65
C GLN A 2 40.89 30.82 -39.11
N GLU A 3 41.19 30.10 -38.02
CA GLU A 3 40.54 28.94 -37.39
C GLU A 3 40.65 29.02 -35.85
N GLN A 4 39.55 28.74 -35.15
CA GLN A 4 39.59 28.30 -33.76
C GLN A 4 39.62 26.76 -33.77
N THR A 5 40.72 26.22 -33.27
CA THR A 5 40.93 24.79 -33.08
C THR A 5 39.96 24.30 -32.00
N ALA A 6 38.97 23.52 -32.41
CA ALA A 6 38.07 22.84 -31.50
C ALA A 6 38.88 21.78 -30.73
N VAL A 7 38.92 21.93 -29.42
CA VAL A 7 39.37 20.88 -28.51
C VAL A 7 38.31 19.80 -28.54
N ASP A 8 38.65 18.64 -29.09
CA ASP A 8 37.84 17.43 -28.99
C ASP A 8 37.70 17.08 -27.50
N VAL A 9 36.56 17.48 -26.92
CA VAL A 9 36.10 16.95 -25.66
C VAL A 9 35.62 15.55 -25.96
N GLU A 10 36.50 14.57 -25.72
CA GLU A 10 36.12 13.16 -25.66
C GLU A 10 34.84 13.05 -24.84
N LYS A 11 33.74 12.71 -25.52
CA LYS A 11 32.52 12.26 -24.84
C LYS A 11 32.93 11.05 -24.03
N VAL A 12 33.08 11.23 -22.73
CA VAL A 12 33.09 10.15 -21.75
C VAL A 12 31.74 9.44 -21.92
N SER A 13 31.77 8.41 -22.76
CA SER A 13 30.73 7.42 -22.88
C SER A 13 30.67 6.71 -21.55
N TYR A 14 29.80 7.18 -20.65
CA TYR A 14 29.36 6.38 -19.52
C TYR A 14 28.54 5.22 -20.09
N SER A 15 29.22 4.18 -20.57
CA SER A 15 28.60 2.88 -20.79
C SER A 15 28.33 2.26 -19.42
N HIS A 16 27.36 2.80 -18.69
CA HIS A 16 26.72 2.07 -17.60
C HIS A 16 25.81 1.01 -18.24
N LYS A 17 26.42 0.00 -18.85
CA LYS A 17 25.75 -1.29 -19.01
C LYS A 17 25.68 -1.88 -17.59
N PHE A 18 24.65 -1.49 -16.84
CA PHE A 18 24.28 -2.23 -15.64
C PHE A 18 23.98 -3.66 -16.10
N ILE A 19 24.80 -4.61 -15.66
CA ILE A 19 24.32 -5.98 -15.54
C ILE A 19 23.14 -5.85 -14.58
N GLN A 20 21.93 -6.17 -15.06
CA GLN A 20 20.66 -5.99 -14.34
C GLN A 20 20.71 -6.71 -13.00
N ASP A 21 21.08 -5.99 -11.95
CA ASP A 21 20.87 -6.49 -10.60
C ASP A 21 19.36 -6.56 -10.39
N MET A 22 18.85 -7.74 -10.05
CA MET A 22 17.44 -7.90 -9.74
C MET A 22 17.06 -7.08 -8.51
N VAL A 23 15.80 -6.69 -8.39
CA VAL A 23 15.31 -5.89 -7.23
C VAL A 23 15.41 -6.67 -5.91
N ILE A 24 15.28 -7.99 -5.97
CA ILE A 24 15.51 -8.94 -4.87
C ILE A 24 16.33 -10.13 -5.37
N ASN A 25 16.84 -10.97 -4.47
CA ASN A 25 17.50 -12.21 -4.87
C ASN A 25 16.51 -13.13 -5.63
N PRO A 26 16.87 -13.65 -6.83
CA PRO A 26 16.02 -14.57 -7.58
C PRO A 26 15.51 -15.79 -6.80
N SER A 27 16.27 -16.29 -5.81
CA SER A 27 15.83 -17.41 -4.97
C SER A 27 14.60 -17.10 -4.11
N PHE A 28 14.27 -15.83 -3.94
CA PHE A 28 13.10 -15.36 -3.19
C PHE A 28 11.89 -15.05 -4.09
N TYR A 29 12.03 -15.19 -5.40
CA TYR A 29 10.96 -14.92 -6.36
C TYR A 29 10.47 -16.22 -7.00
N THR A 30 9.15 -16.38 -7.06
CA THR A 30 8.52 -17.56 -7.65
C THR A 30 8.14 -17.32 -9.10
N ASP A 31 8.38 -18.33 -9.95
CA ASP A 31 7.95 -18.34 -11.35
C ASP A 31 6.46 -18.75 -11.45
N SER A 32 5.60 -17.84 -11.03
CA SER A 32 4.15 -18.02 -10.93
C SER A 32 3.43 -16.71 -11.20
N SER A 33 2.17 -16.79 -11.60
CA SER A 33 1.31 -15.61 -11.73
C SER A 33 0.90 -15.04 -10.37
N LEU A 34 0.52 -13.76 -10.35
CA LEU A 34 0.01 -13.10 -9.16
C LEU A 34 -1.18 -13.86 -8.57
N LEU A 35 -2.16 -14.26 -9.38
CA LEU A 35 -3.33 -14.98 -8.89
C LEU A 35 -2.99 -16.35 -8.33
N LYS A 36 -1.98 -17.03 -8.87
CA LYS A 36 -1.51 -18.30 -8.30
C LYS A 36 -0.90 -18.09 -6.91
N ASP A 37 -0.13 -17.02 -6.72
CA ASP A 37 0.45 -16.68 -5.42
C ASP A 37 -0.61 -16.26 -4.41
N VAL A 38 -1.57 -15.42 -4.82
CA VAL A 38 -2.72 -15.02 -3.98
C VAL A 38 -3.51 -16.25 -3.53
N ASN A 39 -3.80 -17.19 -4.45
CA ASN A 39 -4.48 -18.43 -4.13
C ASN A 39 -3.68 -19.33 -3.18
N GLU A 40 -2.36 -19.41 -3.34
CA GLU A 40 -1.50 -20.17 -2.44
C GLU A 40 -1.46 -19.55 -1.04
N MET A 41 -1.24 -18.24 -0.95
CA MET A 41 -1.22 -17.49 0.31
C MET A 41 -2.57 -17.54 1.03
N SER A 42 -3.67 -17.67 0.29
CA SER A 42 -5.04 -17.79 0.82
C SER A 42 -5.31 -19.10 1.56
N LYS A 43 -4.45 -20.12 1.42
CA LYS A 43 -4.63 -21.42 2.09
C LYS A 43 -4.24 -21.33 3.57
N PRO A 44 -5.11 -21.71 4.52
CA PRO A 44 -4.80 -21.66 5.95
C PRO A 44 -3.58 -22.51 6.35
N SER A 45 -3.34 -23.62 5.63
CA SER A 45 -2.22 -24.54 5.86
C SER A 45 -0.86 -24.01 5.40
N VAL A 46 -0.83 -22.95 4.60
CA VAL A 46 0.40 -22.37 4.07
C VAL A 46 0.97 -21.38 5.09
N VAL A 47 2.24 -21.58 5.43
CA VAL A 47 3.03 -20.65 6.24
C VAL A 47 3.46 -19.50 5.34
N ILE A 48 3.00 -18.30 5.67
CA ILE A 48 3.37 -17.09 4.92
C ILE A 48 4.81 -16.71 5.24
N THR A 49 5.62 -16.51 4.22
CA THR A 49 7.01 -16.08 4.34
C THR A 49 7.20 -14.69 3.74
N ASP A 50 8.24 -13.99 4.20
CA ASP A 50 8.59 -12.66 3.68
C ASP A 50 8.84 -12.66 2.16
N PRO A 51 9.61 -13.59 1.57
CA PRO A 51 9.73 -13.74 0.12
C PRO A 51 8.40 -13.85 -0.63
N MET A 52 7.44 -14.61 -0.11
CA MET A 52 6.12 -14.76 -0.77
C MET A 52 5.39 -13.42 -0.85
N ILE A 53 5.39 -12.65 0.23
CA ILE A 53 4.71 -11.35 0.26
C ILE A 53 5.45 -10.36 -0.65
N MET A 54 6.78 -10.29 -0.58
CA MET A 54 7.57 -9.39 -1.43
C MET A 54 7.38 -9.71 -2.91
N GLY A 55 7.40 -10.99 -3.29
CA GLY A 55 7.11 -11.45 -4.64
C GLY A 55 5.70 -11.06 -5.09
N MET A 56 4.69 -11.21 -4.24
CA MET A 56 3.32 -10.78 -4.52
C MET A 56 3.21 -9.26 -4.72
N VAL A 57 3.86 -8.45 -3.88
CA VAL A 57 3.87 -6.98 -4.03
C VAL A 57 4.51 -6.57 -5.36
N LEU A 58 5.65 -7.18 -5.69
CA LEU A 58 6.37 -6.96 -6.95
C LEU A 58 5.49 -7.30 -8.17
N LYS A 59 4.84 -8.47 -8.16
CA LYS A 59 3.91 -8.87 -9.22
C LYS A 59 2.71 -7.93 -9.31
N PHE A 60 2.11 -7.58 -8.18
CA PHE A 60 0.99 -6.63 -8.15
C PHE A 60 1.38 -5.26 -8.67
N PHE A 61 2.58 -4.77 -8.37
CA PHE A 61 3.09 -3.51 -8.92
C PHE A 61 3.16 -3.57 -10.45
N TYR A 62 3.73 -4.64 -10.99
CA TYR A 62 3.79 -4.85 -12.43
C TYR A 62 2.40 -4.95 -13.07
N CYS A 63 1.55 -5.84 -12.57
CA CYS A 63 0.18 -6.05 -13.07
C CYS A 63 -0.65 -4.76 -13.03
N TYR A 64 -0.50 -3.96 -11.97
CA TYR A 64 -1.23 -2.70 -11.84
C TYR A 64 -0.79 -1.66 -12.89
N VAL A 65 0.52 -1.51 -13.11
CA VAL A 65 1.07 -0.56 -14.10
C VAL A 65 0.69 -0.96 -15.52
N HIS A 66 0.81 -2.26 -15.84
CA HIS A 66 0.47 -2.80 -17.15
C HIS A 66 -1.03 -3.09 -17.33
N LYS A 67 -1.85 -2.87 -16.28
CA LYS A 67 -3.31 -3.01 -16.27
C LYS A 67 -3.78 -4.41 -16.70
N GLY A 68 -3.11 -5.46 -16.22
CA GLY A 68 -3.38 -6.84 -16.62
C GLY A 68 -2.34 -7.85 -16.12
N CYS A 69 -2.21 -8.98 -16.83
CA CYS A 69 -1.24 -10.05 -16.56
C CYS A 69 -1.40 -10.73 -15.18
N PHE A 70 -2.61 -10.74 -14.61
CA PHE A 70 -2.86 -11.27 -13.27
C PHE A 70 -2.72 -12.81 -13.20
N ASP A 71 -3.06 -13.48 -14.29
CA ASP A 71 -2.98 -14.93 -14.48
C ASP A 71 -1.72 -15.37 -15.26
N GLU A 72 -0.96 -14.41 -15.80
CA GLU A 72 0.29 -14.64 -16.50
C GLU A 72 1.49 -14.67 -15.54
N VAL A 73 2.51 -15.42 -15.91
CA VAL A 73 3.79 -15.42 -15.19
C VAL A 73 4.51 -14.12 -15.49
N VAL A 74 4.88 -13.37 -14.45
CA VAL A 74 5.65 -12.13 -14.56
C VAL A 74 7.11 -12.43 -14.20
N PRO A 75 8.07 -12.30 -15.14
CA PRO A 75 9.48 -12.52 -14.86
C PRO A 75 10.06 -11.48 -13.90
N LEU A 76 10.98 -11.89 -13.01
CA LEU A 76 11.65 -10.99 -12.07
C LEU A 76 12.42 -9.88 -12.78
N GLU A 77 12.99 -10.19 -13.94
CA GLU A 77 13.69 -9.25 -14.82
C GLU A 77 12.78 -8.06 -15.14
N LYS A 78 11.52 -8.34 -15.54
CA LYS A 78 10.56 -7.32 -15.95
C LYS A 78 10.07 -6.45 -14.81
N VAL A 79 9.89 -7.05 -13.63
CA VAL A 79 9.56 -6.23 -12.45
C VAL A 79 10.76 -5.42 -12.00
N SER A 80 11.98 -5.95 -12.10
CA SER A 80 13.20 -5.22 -11.75
C SER A 80 13.43 -4.02 -12.66
N GLU A 81 13.23 -4.18 -13.98
CA GLU A 81 13.22 -3.08 -14.96
C GLU A 81 12.20 -1.99 -14.58
N LEU A 82 10.97 -2.38 -14.24
CA LEU A 82 9.93 -1.45 -13.80
C LEU A 82 10.30 -0.70 -12.51
N CYS A 83 10.85 -1.41 -11.52
CA CYS A 83 11.33 -0.82 -10.27
C CYS A 83 12.45 0.19 -10.53
N GLU A 84 13.40 -0.13 -11.41
CA GLU A 84 14.47 0.78 -11.81
C GLU A 84 13.91 2.04 -12.48
N MET A 85 13.04 1.89 -13.47
CA MET A 85 12.35 3.01 -14.14
C MET A 85 11.60 3.88 -13.14
N PHE A 86 10.88 3.28 -12.19
CA PHE A 86 10.19 4.02 -11.15
C PHE A 86 11.16 4.75 -10.22
N SER A 87 12.30 4.17 -9.86
CA SER A 87 13.29 4.83 -8.99
C SER A 87 13.78 6.17 -9.58
N ARG A 88 13.83 6.26 -10.91
CA ARG A 88 14.29 7.43 -11.67
C ARG A 88 13.17 8.19 -12.39
N HIS A 89 11.90 7.97 -12.03
CA HIS A 89 10.76 8.62 -12.70
C HIS A 89 10.85 10.16 -12.72
N ARG A 90 11.54 10.78 -11.75
CA ARG A 90 11.71 12.24 -11.69
C ARG A 90 12.88 12.78 -12.53
N SER A 91 13.72 11.89 -13.05
CA SER A 91 14.86 12.23 -13.90
C SER A 91 14.44 12.38 -15.36
N LEU A 92 15.34 12.91 -16.18
CA LEU A 92 15.20 12.90 -17.64
C LEU A 92 15.18 11.44 -18.14
N ASN A 93 14.47 11.20 -19.26
CA ASN A 93 14.48 9.90 -19.90
C ASN A 93 15.90 9.57 -20.41
N GLU A 94 16.29 8.30 -20.28
CA GLU A 94 17.47 7.74 -20.91
C GLU A 94 17.14 7.27 -22.34
N PRO A 95 18.15 7.08 -23.23
CA PRO A 95 17.91 6.76 -24.63
C PRO A 95 17.08 5.49 -24.89
N ASP A 96 17.15 4.52 -23.98
CA ASP A 96 16.49 3.21 -24.10
C ASP A 96 15.16 3.15 -23.33
N ASP A 97 14.68 4.27 -22.79
CA ASP A 97 13.43 4.32 -22.03
C ASP A 97 12.19 4.17 -22.92
N ASP A 98 11.22 3.40 -22.43
CA ASP A 98 9.84 3.55 -22.86
C ASP A 98 9.29 4.88 -22.34
N ILE A 99 9.20 5.87 -23.23
CA ILE A 99 8.75 7.23 -22.92
C ILE A 99 7.30 7.24 -22.42
N GLU A 100 6.42 6.40 -22.97
CA GLU A 100 5.02 6.35 -22.58
C GLU A 100 4.90 5.81 -21.16
N LEU A 101 5.59 4.70 -20.88
CA LEU A 101 5.65 4.13 -19.54
C LEU A 101 6.27 5.13 -18.54
N MET A 102 7.38 5.78 -18.86
CA MET A 102 8.00 6.78 -17.97
C MET A 102 7.05 7.94 -17.65
N ASN A 103 6.29 8.43 -18.64
CA ASN A 103 5.29 9.47 -18.42
C ASN A 103 4.14 8.98 -17.55
N TYR A 104 3.70 7.73 -17.74
CA TYR A 104 2.73 7.09 -16.86
C TYR A 104 3.26 7.03 -15.41
N LEU A 105 4.48 6.52 -15.19
CA LEU A 105 5.08 6.43 -13.85
C LEU A 105 5.20 7.80 -13.17
N ARG A 106 5.51 8.86 -13.92
CA ARG A 106 5.52 10.25 -13.40
C ARG A 106 4.15 10.72 -12.94
N GLN A 107 3.16 10.59 -13.81
CA GLN A 107 1.79 11.05 -13.56
C GLN A 107 1.15 10.29 -12.40
N TRP A 108 1.44 8.99 -12.29
CA TRP A 108 0.89 8.08 -11.29
C TRP A 108 1.80 7.90 -10.07
N SER A 109 2.88 8.67 -9.96
CA SER A 109 3.89 8.49 -8.92
C SER A 109 3.32 8.57 -7.50
N PHE A 110 2.25 9.32 -7.26
CA PHE A 110 1.65 9.42 -5.94
C PHE A 110 0.93 8.11 -5.55
N SER A 111 0.13 7.53 -6.43
CA SER A 111 -0.62 6.29 -6.16
C SER A 111 0.29 5.06 -6.20
N LEU A 112 1.34 5.05 -7.02
CA LEU A 112 2.27 3.93 -7.14
C LEU A 112 3.33 3.87 -6.03
N ARG A 113 3.54 4.96 -5.27
CA ARG A 113 4.57 5.03 -4.23
C ARG A 113 4.50 3.92 -3.19
N MET A 114 3.30 3.51 -2.81
CA MET A 114 3.13 2.38 -1.89
C MET A 114 3.69 1.11 -2.53
N LEU A 115 3.29 0.81 -3.77
CA LEU A 115 3.75 -0.37 -4.48
C LEU A 115 5.25 -0.36 -4.75
N ALA A 116 5.88 0.82 -4.85
CA ALA A 116 7.33 0.95 -5.01
C ALA A 116 8.12 0.88 -3.69
N ASP A 117 7.50 1.12 -2.53
CA ASP A 117 8.10 0.91 -1.21
C ASP A 117 7.91 -0.55 -0.77
N ILE A 118 8.60 -1.46 -1.48
CA ILE A 118 8.43 -2.92 -1.36
C ILE A 118 8.53 -3.40 0.09
N PRO A 119 9.59 -3.05 0.87
CA PRO A 119 9.74 -3.55 2.24
C PRO A 119 8.57 -3.10 3.13
N LYS A 120 8.22 -1.81 3.10
CA LYS A 120 7.14 -1.27 3.93
C LYS A 120 5.80 -1.88 3.57
N THR A 121 5.47 -1.91 2.28
CA THR A 121 4.19 -2.46 1.81
C THR A 121 4.08 -3.95 2.13
N SER A 122 5.17 -4.69 2.01
CA SER A 122 5.21 -6.10 2.40
C SER A 122 5.00 -6.28 3.91
N HIS A 123 5.60 -5.44 4.75
CA HIS A 123 5.34 -5.46 6.20
C HIS A 123 3.86 -5.20 6.52
N ILE A 124 3.26 -4.19 5.88
CA ILE A 124 1.85 -3.84 6.06
C ILE A 124 0.96 -5.02 5.66
N ILE A 125 1.21 -5.61 4.49
CA ILE A 125 0.44 -6.75 3.99
C ILE A 125 0.59 -7.95 4.92
N ARG A 126 1.80 -8.24 5.41
CA ARG A 126 2.03 -9.29 6.41
C ARG A 126 1.11 -9.09 7.60
N SER A 127 1.10 -7.89 8.17
CA SER A 127 0.31 -7.57 9.36
C SER A 127 -1.19 -7.73 9.15
N ILE A 128 -1.72 -7.45 7.95
CA ILE A 128 -3.13 -7.64 7.63
C ILE A 128 -3.44 -9.13 7.46
N ILE A 129 -2.61 -9.87 6.71
CA ILE A 129 -2.82 -11.29 6.41
C ILE A 129 -2.74 -12.17 7.67
N THR A 130 -1.92 -11.77 8.65
CA THR A 130 -1.72 -12.51 9.90
C THR A 130 -2.58 -12.02 11.06
N GLN A 131 -3.37 -10.96 10.86
CA GLN A 131 -4.15 -10.37 11.94
C GLN A 131 -5.16 -11.39 12.50
N LYS A 132 -5.34 -11.36 13.81
CA LYS A 132 -6.43 -12.11 14.46
C LYS A 132 -7.69 -11.25 14.45
N ILE A 133 -8.84 -11.87 14.16
CA ILE A 133 -10.14 -11.21 14.28
C ILE A 133 -10.84 -11.60 15.58
N SER A 134 -11.84 -10.81 15.98
CA SER A 134 -12.66 -11.11 17.16
C SER A 134 -13.36 -12.47 17.02
N PRO A 135 -13.42 -13.30 18.08
CA PRO A 135 -14.20 -14.53 18.07
C PRO A 135 -15.67 -14.30 17.68
N ASN A 136 -16.26 -13.16 18.06
CA ASN A 136 -17.64 -12.80 17.69
C ASN A 136 -17.85 -12.68 16.17
N LEU A 137 -16.78 -12.43 15.42
CA LEU A 137 -16.81 -12.30 13.96
C LEU A 137 -16.51 -13.64 13.26
N MET A 138 -15.89 -14.61 13.95
CA MET A 138 -15.60 -15.93 13.39
C MET A 138 -16.87 -16.77 13.17
N ASP A 139 -17.92 -16.50 13.95
CA ASP A 139 -19.22 -17.16 13.81
C ASP A 139 -20.08 -16.54 12.68
N SER A 140 -19.58 -15.51 11.98
CA SER A 140 -20.26 -14.90 10.83
C SER A 140 -20.13 -15.78 9.58
N ASP A 141 -21.21 -15.86 8.80
CA ASP A 141 -21.19 -16.51 7.48
C ASP A 141 -20.44 -15.70 6.41
N GLU A 142 -20.20 -14.40 6.67
CA GLU A 142 -19.55 -13.48 5.74
C GLU A 142 -18.38 -12.72 6.37
N TYR A 143 -17.36 -12.47 5.55
CA TYR A 143 -16.28 -11.53 5.83
C TYR A 143 -16.59 -10.22 5.12
N VAL A 144 -16.59 -9.11 5.88
CA VAL A 144 -16.79 -7.77 5.33
C VAL A 144 -15.56 -6.91 5.58
N GLY A 145 -14.87 -6.57 4.51
CA GLY A 145 -13.67 -5.74 4.54
C GLY A 145 -13.91 -4.35 3.98
N LEU A 146 -13.29 -3.35 4.61
CA LEU A 146 -13.32 -1.96 4.16
C LEU A 146 -11.89 -1.44 4.02
N ASP A 147 -11.59 -0.79 2.91
CA ASP A 147 -10.34 -0.06 2.68
C ASP A 147 -10.62 1.39 2.35
N ILE A 148 -10.14 2.32 3.17
CA ILE A 148 -10.38 3.76 3.02
C ILE A 148 -9.13 4.45 2.46
N GLY A 149 -9.30 5.16 1.35
CA GLY A 149 -8.16 5.67 0.58
C GLY A 149 -7.50 4.55 -0.20
N THR A 150 -8.32 3.76 -0.91
CA THR A 150 -7.93 2.48 -1.51
C THR A 150 -6.71 2.56 -2.41
N GLY A 151 -6.47 3.68 -3.08
CA GLY A 151 -5.35 3.84 -3.99
C GLY A 151 -5.35 2.73 -5.03
N THR A 152 -4.29 1.94 -5.07
CA THR A 152 -4.13 0.80 -6.00
C THR A 152 -4.93 -0.43 -5.60
N GLY A 153 -5.48 -0.46 -4.38
CA GLY A 153 -6.27 -1.58 -3.84
C GLY A 153 -5.45 -2.74 -3.30
N ILE A 154 -4.13 -2.61 -3.15
CA ILE A 154 -3.31 -3.71 -2.64
C ILE A 154 -3.72 -4.16 -1.22
N LEU A 155 -4.28 -3.26 -0.40
CA LEU A 155 -4.79 -3.62 0.93
C LEU A 155 -6.09 -4.42 0.85
N LEU A 156 -6.95 -4.18 -0.14
CA LEU A 156 -8.09 -5.05 -0.43
C LEU A 156 -7.63 -6.45 -0.83
N LEU A 157 -6.55 -6.57 -1.61
CA LEU A 157 -5.99 -7.88 -1.96
C LEU A 157 -5.46 -8.60 -0.71
N ALA A 158 -4.79 -7.89 0.21
CA ALA A 158 -4.37 -8.44 1.48
C ALA A 158 -5.56 -8.89 2.34
N GLN A 159 -6.64 -8.10 2.39
CA GLN A 159 -7.88 -8.47 3.08
C GLN A 159 -8.57 -9.70 2.45
N HIS A 160 -8.51 -9.86 1.12
CA HIS A 160 -9.01 -11.05 0.45
C HIS A 160 -8.26 -12.31 0.90
N ILE A 161 -6.93 -12.25 0.91
CA ILE A 161 -6.08 -13.35 1.40
C ILE A 161 -6.41 -13.64 2.87
N HIS A 162 -6.49 -12.61 3.70
CA HIS A 162 -6.85 -12.73 5.11
C HIS A 162 -8.20 -13.44 5.31
N ALA A 163 -9.24 -13.02 4.59
CA ALA A 163 -10.56 -13.62 4.67
C ALA A 163 -10.58 -15.12 4.30
N ARG A 164 -9.90 -15.48 3.19
CA ARG A 164 -9.80 -16.90 2.77
C ARG A 164 -9.02 -17.74 3.77
N ARG A 165 -7.94 -17.20 4.35
CA ARG A 165 -7.15 -17.88 5.39
C ARG A 165 -7.94 -18.14 6.68
N LEU A 166 -8.90 -17.27 6.98
CA LEU A 166 -9.81 -17.45 8.10
C LEU A 166 -10.98 -18.42 7.80
N GLY A 167 -11.08 -18.91 6.56
CA GLY A 167 -12.09 -19.89 6.15
C GLY A 167 -13.41 -19.28 5.69
N PHE A 168 -13.48 -17.97 5.43
CA PHE A 168 -14.69 -17.35 4.90
C PHE A 168 -14.88 -17.68 3.42
N GLU A 169 -16.08 -18.13 3.08
CA GLU A 169 -16.49 -18.39 1.69
C GLU A 169 -17.21 -17.18 1.07
N LYS A 170 -18.03 -16.47 1.84
CA LYS A 170 -18.69 -15.23 1.40
C LYS A 170 -17.82 -14.04 1.81
N ILE A 171 -17.18 -13.42 0.83
CA ILE A 171 -16.26 -12.30 1.04
C ILE A 171 -16.82 -11.06 0.33
N HIS A 172 -17.03 -9.99 1.08
CA HIS A 172 -17.46 -8.70 0.58
C HIS A 172 -16.40 -7.66 0.93
N LEU A 173 -15.70 -7.13 -0.07
CA LEU A 173 -14.67 -6.12 0.12
C LEU A 173 -15.07 -4.82 -0.55
N TYR A 174 -14.95 -3.71 0.18
CA TYR A 174 -15.31 -2.38 -0.28
C TYR A 174 -14.11 -1.45 -0.18
N GLY A 175 -13.74 -0.81 -1.28
CA GLY A 175 -12.77 0.28 -1.31
C GLY A 175 -13.45 1.63 -1.49
N ILE A 176 -13.08 2.65 -0.71
CA ILE A 176 -13.51 4.04 -0.95
C ILE A 176 -12.31 4.85 -1.45
N GLU A 177 -12.41 5.38 -2.67
CA GLU A 177 -11.36 6.20 -3.30
C GLU A 177 -11.91 7.55 -3.80
N TYR A 178 -11.25 8.62 -3.39
CA TYR A 178 -11.62 10.00 -3.71
C TYR A 178 -11.05 10.46 -5.07
N ASP A 179 -9.82 10.07 -5.39
CA ASP A 179 -9.21 10.38 -6.68
C ASP A 179 -9.89 9.57 -7.77
N LYS A 180 -10.69 10.24 -8.59
CA LYS A 180 -11.49 9.61 -9.64
C LYS A 180 -10.64 8.82 -10.64
N MET A 181 -9.43 9.29 -10.98
CA MET A 181 -8.59 8.60 -11.97
C MET A 181 -8.04 7.31 -11.38
N VAL A 182 -7.52 7.38 -10.16
CA VAL A 182 -7.02 6.21 -9.43
C VAL A 182 -8.15 5.22 -9.16
N GLY A 183 -9.26 5.70 -8.62
CA GLY A 183 -10.43 4.88 -8.32
C GLY A 183 -11.00 4.19 -9.56
N LEU A 184 -11.05 4.84 -10.73
CA LEU A 184 -11.51 4.20 -11.97
C LEU A 184 -10.58 3.09 -12.45
N GLN A 185 -9.26 3.24 -12.26
CA GLN A 185 -8.31 2.18 -12.60
C GLN A 185 -8.45 0.99 -11.65
N SER A 186 -8.48 1.24 -10.34
CA SER A 186 -8.70 0.20 -9.33
C SER A 186 -10.06 -0.47 -9.50
N TYR A 187 -11.12 0.27 -9.83
CA TYR A 187 -12.44 -0.29 -10.14
C TYR A 187 -12.36 -1.31 -11.29
N LYS A 188 -11.67 -0.97 -12.39
CA LYS A 188 -11.55 -1.89 -13.54
C LYS A 188 -10.81 -3.16 -13.15
N ILE A 189 -9.68 -3.03 -12.46
CA ILE A 189 -8.86 -4.15 -11.99
C ILE A 189 -9.69 -5.05 -11.06
N PHE A 190 -10.29 -4.51 -10.00
CA PHE A 190 -11.01 -5.33 -9.03
C PHE A 190 -12.32 -5.91 -9.55
N LYS A 191 -12.94 -5.26 -10.54
CA LYS A 191 -14.07 -5.83 -11.28
C LYS A 191 -13.66 -7.02 -12.13
N GLU A 192 -12.52 -6.95 -12.81
CA GLU A 192 -11.98 -8.07 -13.59
C GLU A 192 -11.58 -9.24 -12.69
N LEU A 193 -10.95 -8.94 -11.55
CA LEU A 193 -10.57 -9.95 -10.56
C LEU A 193 -11.76 -10.55 -9.81
N GLY A 194 -12.90 -9.85 -9.76
CA GLY A 194 -14.08 -10.28 -8.99
C GLY A 194 -13.86 -10.29 -7.47
N ILE A 195 -12.93 -9.48 -6.95
CA ILE A 195 -12.48 -9.52 -5.55
C ILE A 195 -13.14 -8.45 -4.67
N ALA A 196 -13.38 -7.25 -5.20
CA ALA A 196 -13.86 -6.12 -4.41
C ALA A 196 -14.70 -5.14 -5.24
N GLU A 197 -15.53 -4.36 -4.55
CA GLU A 197 -16.25 -3.22 -5.09
C GLU A 197 -15.51 -1.92 -4.75
N ILE A 198 -15.32 -1.05 -5.75
CA ILE A 198 -14.68 0.26 -5.56
C ILE A 198 -15.75 1.36 -5.64
N ILE A 199 -15.93 2.06 -4.54
CA ILE A 199 -16.81 3.20 -4.36
C ILE A 199 -16.01 4.47 -4.68
N LEU A 200 -16.36 5.13 -5.78
CA LEU A 200 -15.78 6.42 -6.16
C LEU A 200 -16.44 7.53 -5.33
N GLY A 201 -15.77 7.97 -4.27
CA GLY A 201 -16.37 8.91 -3.34
C GLY A 201 -15.44 9.38 -2.24
N ASP A 202 -15.88 10.39 -1.53
CA ASP A 202 -15.17 10.94 -0.39
C ASP A 202 -15.56 10.20 0.90
N ALA A 203 -14.61 9.56 1.57
CA ALA A 203 -14.84 8.86 2.84
C ALA A 203 -15.28 9.80 3.99
N ARG A 204 -15.29 11.12 3.80
CA ARG A 204 -15.89 12.08 4.74
C ARG A 204 -17.41 12.16 4.62
N GLU A 205 -18.00 11.65 3.54
CA GLU A 205 -19.44 11.66 3.29
C GLU A 205 -20.10 10.34 3.71
N SER A 206 -21.14 10.42 4.54
CA SER A 206 -21.81 9.23 5.11
C SER A 206 -22.44 8.32 4.05
N ARG A 207 -22.89 8.86 2.92
CA ARG A 207 -23.51 8.10 1.83
C ARG A 207 -22.58 7.03 1.25
N ASN A 208 -21.26 7.25 1.30
CA ASN A 208 -20.29 6.31 0.75
C ASN A 208 -20.11 5.06 1.63
N TYR A 209 -20.78 5.01 2.79
CA TYR A 209 -20.84 3.85 3.68
C TYR A 209 -22.20 3.13 3.63
N GLU A 210 -23.13 3.55 2.77
CA GLU A 210 -24.45 2.91 2.61
C GLU A 210 -24.37 1.38 2.43
N PRO A 211 -23.44 0.81 1.64
CA PRO A 211 -23.31 -0.64 1.49
C PRO A 211 -22.92 -1.41 2.76
N LEU A 212 -22.52 -0.71 3.82
CA LEU A 212 -22.04 -1.29 5.08
C LEU A 212 -23.04 -1.16 6.22
N MET A 213 -24.13 -0.40 6.05
CA MET A 213 -25.03 -0.03 7.15
C MET A 213 -25.74 -1.23 7.79
N ASP A 214 -25.97 -2.29 7.02
CA ASP A 214 -26.62 -3.54 7.43
C ASP A 214 -25.65 -4.71 7.64
N LYS A 215 -24.34 -4.48 7.50
CA LYS A 215 -23.30 -5.51 7.56
C LYS A 215 -22.45 -5.40 8.82
N GLN A 216 -22.03 -6.52 9.39
CA GLN A 216 -21.02 -6.51 10.45
C GLN A 216 -19.63 -6.46 9.80
N VAL A 217 -18.88 -5.38 10.02
CA VAL A 217 -17.55 -5.21 9.41
C VAL A 217 -16.52 -6.03 10.16
N THR A 218 -15.77 -6.86 9.44
CA THR A 218 -14.72 -7.73 9.98
C THR A 218 -13.39 -6.99 10.09
N PHE A 219 -13.08 -6.15 9.11
CA PHE A 219 -11.77 -5.51 9.01
C PHE A 219 -11.85 -4.14 8.34
N VAL A 220 -11.07 -3.17 8.85
CA VAL A 220 -10.93 -1.84 8.26
C VAL A 220 -9.45 -1.52 8.06
N SER A 221 -9.01 -1.29 6.82
CA SER A 221 -7.75 -0.59 6.55
C SER A 221 -8.02 0.88 6.27
N ASN A 222 -7.22 1.76 6.87
CA ASN A 222 -7.25 3.19 6.60
C ASN A 222 -5.81 3.71 6.54
N GLU A 223 -5.26 3.71 5.34
CA GLU A 223 -3.88 4.16 5.09
C GLU A 223 -3.87 5.59 4.52
N THR A 224 -4.73 6.47 5.04
CA THR A 224 -4.70 7.91 4.72
C THR A 224 -3.68 8.70 5.56
N VAL A 225 -2.67 8.01 6.13
CA VAL A 225 -1.65 8.60 7.00
C VAL A 225 -0.67 9.44 6.17
N ALA A 226 -0.47 10.69 6.57
CA ALA A 226 0.48 11.61 5.92
C ALA A 226 1.94 11.17 6.13
N ALA A 227 2.85 11.68 5.29
CA ALA A 227 4.29 11.44 5.48
C ALA A 227 4.82 12.03 6.80
N MET A 228 5.88 11.46 7.38
CA MET A 228 6.44 11.86 8.70
C MET A 228 6.75 13.35 8.86
N HIS A 229 7.08 14.04 7.76
CA HIS A 229 7.40 15.48 7.75
C HIS A 229 6.24 16.38 7.33
N GLN A 230 5.09 15.80 7.00
CA GLN A 230 3.88 16.54 6.72
C GLN A 230 2.99 16.46 7.96
N PRO A 231 2.40 17.59 8.40
CA PRO A 231 1.30 17.53 9.34
C PRO A 231 0.31 16.49 8.84
N LEU A 232 -0.25 15.67 9.74
CA LEU A 232 -1.49 14.97 9.40
C LEU A 232 -2.40 16.03 8.77
N ARG A 233 -2.89 15.79 7.55
CA ARG A 233 -4.03 16.56 7.03
C ARG A 233 -5.19 16.18 7.93
N ARG A 234 -5.21 16.76 9.12
CA ARG A 234 -6.01 16.31 10.25
C ARG A 234 -7.47 16.38 9.87
N ASP A 235 -7.85 17.44 9.17
CA ASP A 235 -9.18 17.62 8.61
C ASP A 235 -9.60 16.53 7.61
N HIS A 236 -8.66 15.76 7.05
CA HIS A 236 -8.98 14.59 6.23
C HIS A 236 -9.00 13.31 7.07
N PHE A 237 -7.89 12.92 7.71
CA PHE A 237 -7.84 11.65 8.47
C PHE A 237 -8.85 11.62 9.63
N VAL A 238 -8.94 12.70 10.42
CA VAL A 238 -9.87 12.79 11.56
C VAL A 238 -11.31 12.93 11.07
N ALA A 239 -11.58 13.64 9.97
CA ALA A 239 -12.93 13.72 9.44
C ALA A 239 -13.40 12.37 8.88
N ILE A 240 -12.53 11.64 8.19
CA ILE A 240 -12.79 10.27 7.73
C ILE A 240 -13.13 9.37 8.91
N CYS A 241 -12.28 9.33 9.94
CA CYS A 241 -12.53 8.52 11.14
C CYS A 241 -13.83 8.95 11.84
N ARG A 242 -14.07 10.26 11.98
CA ARG A 242 -15.32 10.78 12.55
C ARG A 242 -16.55 10.31 11.79
N THR A 243 -16.53 10.38 10.46
CA THR A 243 -17.64 9.92 9.62
C THR A 243 -17.81 8.42 9.74
N LEU A 244 -16.74 7.62 9.62
CA LEU A 244 -16.75 6.17 9.79
C LEU A 244 -17.42 5.75 11.10
N PHE A 245 -16.93 6.25 12.24
CA PHE A 245 -17.45 5.88 13.56
C PHE A 245 -18.86 6.42 13.81
N ARG A 246 -19.23 7.57 13.23
CA ARG A 246 -20.60 8.10 13.34
C ARG A 246 -21.60 7.30 12.50
N THR A 247 -21.20 6.84 11.32
CA THR A 247 -22.12 6.24 10.33
C THR A 247 -22.25 4.74 10.54
N VAL A 248 -21.16 4.02 10.79
CA VAL A 248 -21.14 2.55 10.92
C VAL A 248 -20.47 2.07 12.23
N GLY A 249 -20.36 2.94 13.24
CA GLY A 249 -19.64 2.64 14.50
C GLY A 249 -20.06 1.35 15.20
N ASN A 250 -21.35 1.02 15.18
CA ASN A 250 -21.86 -0.22 15.75
C ASN A 250 -21.38 -1.45 14.96
N ASN A 251 -21.39 -1.34 13.63
CA ASN A 251 -20.98 -2.38 12.68
C ASN A 251 -19.47 -2.67 12.73
N ILE A 252 -18.64 -1.70 13.12
CA ILE A 252 -17.17 -1.84 13.22
C ILE A 252 -16.68 -2.11 14.66
N LYS A 253 -17.59 -2.28 15.62
CA LYS A 253 -17.25 -2.42 17.05
C LYS A 253 -16.23 -3.53 17.31
N ASP A 254 -16.36 -4.67 16.63
CA ASP A 254 -15.49 -5.84 16.82
C ASP A 254 -14.44 -5.99 15.71
N ALA A 255 -14.45 -5.12 14.70
CA ALA A 255 -13.57 -5.20 13.53
C ALA A 255 -12.08 -5.10 13.88
N GLY A 256 -11.23 -5.82 13.16
CA GLY A 256 -9.79 -5.54 13.09
C GLY A 256 -9.52 -4.20 12.39
N PHE A 257 -8.43 -3.54 12.74
CA PHE A 257 -8.03 -2.27 12.14
C PHE A 257 -6.57 -2.31 11.72
N PHE A 258 -6.28 -1.79 10.54
CA PHE A 258 -4.94 -1.42 10.11
C PHE A 258 -4.86 0.08 9.77
N PRO A 259 -3.94 0.84 10.40
CA PRO A 259 -3.20 0.46 11.61
C PRO A 259 -4.15 0.31 12.82
N GLU A 260 -3.76 -0.44 13.84
CA GLU A 260 -4.56 -0.58 15.08
C GLU A 260 -4.62 0.75 15.87
N GLY A 261 -3.56 1.54 15.72
CA GLY A 261 -3.38 2.85 16.32
C GLY A 261 -2.30 3.65 15.62
N LEU A 262 -2.32 4.97 15.81
CA LEU A 262 -1.36 5.92 15.27
C LEU A 262 -0.79 6.74 16.43
N ILE A 263 0.54 6.78 16.54
CA ILE A 263 1.27 7.64 17.45
C ILE A 263 1.62 8.92 16.70
N ALA A 264 1.12 10.05 17.18
CA ALA A 264 1.37 11.36 16.58
C ALA A 264 1.93 12.35 17.61
N PHE A 265 2.98 13.07 17.22
CA PHE A 265 3.67 14.04 18.06
C PHE A 265 3.14 15.45 17.86
N CYS A 266 2.80 16.11 18.96
CA CYS A 266 2.49 17.53 19.00
C CYS A 266 3.75 18.30 19.38
N LYS A 267 4.25 19.12 18.44
CA LYS A 267 5.46 19.91 18.66
C LYS A 267 5.23 21.05 19.66
N GLU A 268 4.05 21.68 19.65
CA GLU A 268 3.75 22.82 20.51
C GLU A 268 3.78 22.45 22.00
N MET A 269 3.28 21.26 22.33
CA MET A 269 3.19 20.75 23.71
C MET A 269 4.31 19.79 24.07
N ASN A 270 5.13 19.37 23.10
CA ASN A 270 6.17 18.37 23.25
C ASN A 270 5.66 17.04 23.84
N VAL A 271 4.55 16.54 23.29
CA VAL A 271 3.89 15.29 23.73
C VAL A 271 3.52 14.40 22.56
N SER A 272 3.46 13.09 22.80
CA SER A 272 2.93 12.10 21.85
C SER A 272 1.51 11.71 22.24
N VAL A 273 0.62 11.68 21.26
CA VAL A 273 -0.80 11.33 21.38
C VAL A 273 -1.04 10.01 20.67
N LEU A 274 -1.73 9.09 21.34
CA LEU A 274 -2.24 7.87 20.74
C LEU A 274 -3.63 8.12 20.15
N LEU A 275 -3.77 7.88 18.84
CA LEU A 275 -5.03 7.86 18.11
C LEU A 275 -5.37 6.40 17.82
N ALA A 276 -6.42 5.85 18.45
CA ALA A 276 -6.77 4.44 18.32
C ALA A 276 -8.28 4.22 18.26
N LYS A 277 -8.69 3.00 17.88
CA LYS A 277 -10.10 2.61 17.71
C LYS A 277 -11.00 2.98 18.89
N ASN A 278 -10.55 2.76 20.12
CA ASN A 278 -11.30 3.05 21.35
C ASN A 278 -11.64 4.55 21.55
N THR A 279 -10.92 5.44 20.86
CA THR A 279 -11.15 6.90 20.84
C THR A 279 -11.61 7.40 19.48
N ALA A 280 -12.06 6.48 18.60
CA ALA A 280 -12.39 6.76 17.20
C ALA A 280 -11.27 7.50 16.44
N PHE A 281 -10.01 7.27 16.83
CA PHE A 281 -8.82 7.94 16.31
C PHE A 281 -8.85 9.49 16.43
N LEU A 282 -9.69 10.06 17.30
CA LEU A 282 -9.81 11.51 17.49
C LEU A 282 -8.76 12.07 18.46
N GLY A 283 -8.28 11.24 19.38
CA GLY A 283 -7.42 11.67 20.48
C GLY A 283 -8.14 12.59 21.49
N PRO A 284 -7.45 13.02 22.56
CA PRO A 284 -8.01 13.92 23.56
C PRO A 284 -8.39 15.29 22.97
N LYS A 285 -9.51 15.86 23.47
CA LYS A 285 -10.10 17.12 22.98
C LYS A 285 -9.13 18.29 23.03
N GLU A 286 -8.29 18.35 24.06
CA GLU A 286 -7.28 19.41 24.27
C GLU A 286 -6.28 19.51 23.12
N TYR A 287 -6.06 18.40 22.41
CA TYR A 287 -5.15 18.36 21.28
C TYR A 287 -5.86 18.54 19.96
N HIS A 288 -7.18 18.79 19.88
CA HIS A 288 -7.96 18.81 18.62
C HIS A 288 -7.52 19.86 17.61
N ASP A 289 -7.01 20.99 18.08
CA ASP A 289 -6.61 22.12 17.22
C ASP A 289 -5.09 22.16 16.94
N MET A 290 -4.31 21.19 17.44
CA MET A 290 -2.85 21.18 17.35
C MET A 290 -2.30 20.48 16.10
N HIS A 291 -1.06 20.81 15.70
CA HIS A 291 -0.37 20.13 14.61
C HIS A 291 0.25 18.80 15.06
N LEU A 292 -0.38 17.71 14.65
CA LEU A 292 0.09 16.35 14.94
C LEU A 292 0.92 15.79 13.79
N LEU A 293 2.15 15.38 14.09
CA LEU A 293 3.09 14.75 13.17
C LEU A 293 3.10 13.23 13.40
N PRO A 294 2.81 12.41 12.38
CA PRO A 294 2.78 10.96 12.58
C PRO A 294 4.22 10.45 12.82
N GLN A 295 4.41 9.61 13.85
CA GLN A 295 5.72 9.09 14.25
C GLN A 295 5.79 7.57 14.26
N GLY A 296 4.69 6.90 14.59
CA GLY A 296 4.63 5.44 14.68
C GLY A 296 3.21 4.94 14.51
N ILE A 297 3.06 3.65 14.25
CA ILE A 297 1.77 2.95 14.20
C ILE A 297 1.80 1.77 15.15
N ILE A 298 0.61 1.30 15.54
CA ILE A 298 0.44 0.06 16.28
C ILE A 298 0.10 -1.06 15.31
N ILE A 299 0.89 -2.12 15.35
CA ILE A 299 0.72 -3.36 14.60
C ILE A 299 0.86 -4.52 15.59
N GLU A 300 -0.16 -5.37 15.68
CA GLU A 300 -0.18 -6.54 16.57
C GLU A 300 0.14 -6.16 18.03
N GLY A 301 -0.40 -5.02 18.50
CA GLY A 301 -0.14 -4.47 19.83
C GLY A 301 1.24 -3.84 20.05
N ASN A 302 2.14 -3.84 19.06
CA ASN A 302 3.49 -3.26 19.17
C ASN A 302 3.55 -1.88 18.49
N ILE A 303 4.28 -0.95 19.10
CA ILE A 303 4.56 0.36 18.49
C ILE A 303 5.73 0.19 17.50
N VAL A 304 5.46 0.46 16.22
CA VAL A 304 6.46 0.44 15.15
C VAL A 304 6.70 1.88 14.68
N PRO A 305 7.91 2.43 14.82
CA PRO A 305 8.24 3.74 14.26
C PRO A 305 8.11 3.74 12.74
N LEU A 306 7.52 4.80 12.17
CA LEU A 306 7.25 4.88 10.73
C LEU A 306 8.53 4.80 9.88
N HIS A 307 9.64 5.35 10.39
CA HIS A 307 10.95 5.31 9.73
C HIS A 307 11.60 3.92 9.74
N GLN A 308 11.12 3.00 10.58
CA GLN A 308 11.64 1.62 10.72
C GLN A 308 10.71 0.58 10.09
N LEU A 309 9.53 1.00 9.61
CA LEU A 309 8.52 0.08 9.10
C LEU A 309 9.02 -0.61 7.82
N GLY A 310 9.26 -1.92 7.92
CA GLY A 310 9.79 -2.76 6.85
C GLY A 310 11.32 -2.86 6.81
N ASP A 311 12.05 -2.29 7.77
CA ASP A 311 13.52 -2.37 7.81
C ASP A 311 14.03 -3.82 7.88
N GLU A 312 13.28 -4.71 8.53
CA GLU A 312 13.61 -6.14 8.63
C GLU A 312 13.53 -6.87 7.28
N LEU A 313 12.90 -6.25 6.27
CA LEU A 313 12.78 -6.79 4.92
C LEU A 313 13.86 -6.24 3.97
N LEU A 314 14.63 -5.22 4.39
CA LEU A 314 15.75 -4.69 3.61
C LEU A 314 16.80 -5.75 3.24
N PRO A 315 17.15 -6.74 4.08
CA PRO A 315 18.12 -7.78 3.71
C PRO A 315 17.75 -8.62 2.49
N TYR A 316 16.47 -8.67 2.09
CA TYR A 316 16.01 -9.38 0.89
C TYR A 316 16.18 -8.56 -0.41
N MET A 317 16.34 -7.25 -0.27
CA MET A 317 16.49 -6.31 -1.39
C MET A 317 17.95 -6.25 -1.85
N SER A 318 18.17 -6.08 -3.15
CA SER A 318 19.49 -5.80 -3.68
C SER A 318 20.03 -4.44 -3.22
N GLU A 319 21.33 -4.22 -3.34
CA GLU A 319 21.97 -2.97 -2.92
C GLU A 319 21.40 -1.75 -3.62
N TRP A 320 21.32 -1.77 -4.96
CA TRP A 320 20.75 -0.65 -5.71
C TRP A 320 19.30 -0.35 -5.31
N ALA A 321 18.51 -1.40 -5.05
CA ALA A 321 17.09 -1.24 -4.74
C ALA A 321 16.91 -0.59 -3.36
N ARG A 322 17.75 -0.97 -2.38
CA ARG A 322 17.77 -0.35 -1.04
C ARG A 322 18.14 1.13 -1.06
N GLU A 323 19.00 1.53 -1.99
CA GLU A 323 19.51 2.89 -2.12
C GLU A 323 18.59 3.79 -2.95
N ARG A 324 18.00 3.26 -4.03
CA ARG A 324 17.32 4.07 -5.06
C ARG A 324 15.81 4.02 -5.00
N LEU A 325 15.20 2.91 -4.55
CA LEU A 325 13.74 2.87 -4.45
C LEU A 325 13.24 3.79 -3.34
N SER A 326 12.14 4.48 -3.62
CA SER A 326 11.59 5.48 -2.72
C SER A 326 11.17 4.86 -1.40
N ARG A 327 11.60 5.45 -0.29
CA ARG A 327 10.99 5.25 1.03
C ARG A 327 9.89 6.27 1.19
N ARG A 328 8.66 5.82 1.42
CA ARG A 328 7.45 6.67 1.40
C ARG A 328 7.43 7.74 2.50
N TRP A 329 8.22 7.58 3.56
CA TRP A 329 8.24 8.43 4.75
C TRP A 329 9.63 8.88 5.14
#